data_AF-A0A8S3YVG2-F1
#
_entry.id   AF-A0A8S3YVG2-F1
#
_cell.length_a   1.000
_cell.length_b   1.000
_cell.length_c   1.000
_cell.angle_alpha   90.00
_cell.angle_beta   90.00
_cell.angle_gamma   90.00
#
_symmetry.space_group_name_H-M   'P 1'
#
loop_
_entity.id
_entity.type
_entity.pdbx_description
1 polymer ?
#
loop_
_entity_poly.entity_id
_entity_poly.type
_entity_poly.pdbx_seq_one_letter_code
_entity_poly.pdbx_strand_id
1 'polypeptide(L)'
;VDHTRHLFGFGTAARSDFIANTDYQQYRDILYNLFNSVTVADYDWVRDQGTASNPDFSRAAAATDELLKHGVKVRGESFFSARTTAQPTWVSTLNSQPLRNAVTERINYVTGITKGKVSQWVVNNQLLHGRFYEDRTGEPKFTQQLFKAIRIADPFPELLLNDFDVVVGGNHNLGYVDQINDFKSASVGLKGVGIQSQFPDFTKPDITLVKARLETLAAAGLPLWITQLSVGSSDEHQKADWYEDALRLYFSHPSVEGISFLGFWDHEVNGNNALLHGYTYKLDEAGKRFQRLIKQDWSTHVKQSLTSGTSFTVRGFRGDYAVVVYYKGKPVQRSTFTLEKADKTVAIVVNSTTEIQLPPVFDPFAPPQNVAFATSSANLQTIGQATSTSQSQQLQCVSRRSPVSAIGDERTASISCNTGEVLAGCSSFATNNDWRRDGEQVTFVNGKAVCTAFNGYYSSAGVQAEARCCSLRTLQCRYRTAGPSGKGEGDEVIIPCENNEYPLGCGTWTYDAESAGTIFTSVFCVGQNDDPNVGVYGYASCCQATPSLHCVTMYSEFSGPNVGDRAVLTCPSGYSFTLTGCNYHAPNGRGAGAFIQAINGVDSCVAINGYQRYAGENGVQSVAACCRVAV
;
A
#
# COMPACT_ATOMS: atom_id res chain seq x y z
N VAL A 1 27.05 17.73 -2.75
CA VAL A 1 27.02 16.67 -3.77
C VAL A 1 26.29 15.54 -3.12
N ASP A 2 25.15 15.19 -3.66
CA ASP A 2 24.20 14.30 -3.01
C ASP A 2 23.81 13.23 -4.00
N HIS A 3 23.96 11.97 -3.59
CA HIS A 3 23.52 10.82 -4.36
C HIS A 3 22.00 10.82 -4.43
N THR A 4 21.44 10.79 -5.64
CA THR A 4 20.00 10.90 -5.88
C THR A 4 19.37 9.60 -6.34
N ARG A 5 20.12 8.73 -7.02
CA ARG A 5 19.61 7.45 -7.52
C ARG A 5 20.72 6.42 -7.63
N HIS A 6 20.48 5.20 -7.17
CA HIS A 6 21.40 4.08 -7.33
C HIS A 6 21.47 3.58 -8.77
N LEU A 7 22.67 3.20 -9.22
CA LEU A 7 22.84 2.41 -10.44
C LEU A 7 22.53 0.93 -10.20
N PHE A 8 22.87 0.41 -9.00
CA PHE A 8 22.50 -0.94 -8.56
C PHE A 8 20.97 -1.07 -8.53
N GLY A 9 20.45 -2.20 -9.00
CA GLY A 9 19.01 -2.43 -9.04
C GLY A 9 18.46 -2.72 -7.65
N PHE A 10 17.61 -1.84 -7.12
CA PHE A 10 16.78 -2.12 -5.96
C PHE A 10 15.33 -2.15 -6.44
N GLY A 11 14.72 -3.33 -6.40
CA GLY A 11 13.41 -3.53 -6.97
C GLY A 11 12.46 -4.38 -6.13
N THR A 12 11.25 -4.53 -6.64
CA THR A 12 10.22 -5.40 -6.08
C THR A 12 9.33 -5.90 -7.21
N ALA A 13 8.73 -7.07 -7.07
CA ALA A 13 7.49 -7.34 -7.79
C ALA A 13 6.36 -6.50 -7.16
N ALA A 14 5.46 -6.02 -8.00
CA ALA A 14 4.36 -5.16 -7.62
C ALA A 14 3.17 -5.43 -8.53
N ARG A 15 1.96 -5.29 -8.00
CA ARG A 15 0.72 -5.56 -8.74
C ARG A 15 0.45 -4.52 -9.81
N SER A 16 0.22 -4.97 -11.05
CA SER A 16 0.01 -4.07 -12.19
C SER A 16 -1.24 -3.20 -12.04
N ASP A 17 -2.29 -3.71 -11.38
CA ASP A 17 -3.51 -2.95 -11.13
C ASP A 17 -3.30 -1.80 -10.13
N PHE A 18 -2.47 -1.98 -9.10
CA PHE A 18 -2.13 -0.88 -8.18
C PHE A 18 -1.20 0.16 -8.84
N ILE A 19 -0.30 -0.28 -9.72
CA ILE A 19 0.57 0.65 -10.47
C ILE A 19 -0.26 1.48 -11.46
N ALA A 20 -1.15 0.84 -12.21
CA ALA A 20 -1.95 1.51 -13.24
C ALA A 20 -3.07 2.38 -12.67
N ASN A 21 -3.55 2.09 -11.45
CA ASN A 21 -4.63 2.83 -10.83
C ASN A 21 -4.13 4.10 -10.10
N THR A 22 -4.72 5.25 -10.43
CA THR A 22 -4.44 6.55 -9.79
C THR A 22 -4.82 6.60 -8.32
N ASP A 23 -5.75 5.76 -7.88
CA ASP A 23 -6.24 5.75 -6.50
C ASP A 23 -5.14 5.28 -5.55
N TYR A 24 -4.20 4.47 -6.06
CA TYR A 24 -3.05 3.99 -5.31
C TYR A 24 -1.86 4.96 -5.39
N GLN A 25 -2.10 6.27 -5.50
CA GLN A 25 -1.05 7.28 -5.66
C GLN A 25 0.02 7.17 -4.56
N GLN A 26 -0.38 7.07 -3.29
CA GLN A 26 0.58 6.96 -2.19
C GLN A 26 1.41 5.68 -2.26
N TYR A 27 0.79 4.55 -2.62
CA TYR A 27 1.50 3.30 -2.85
C TYR A 27 2.55 3.47 -3.96
N ARG A 28 2.19 4.13 -5.07
CA ARG A 28 3.11 4.40 -6.19
C ARG A 28 4.25 5.32 -5.77
N ASP A 29 3.94 6.35 -5.00
CA ASP A 29 4.94 7.28 -4.47
C ASP A 29 5.94 6.58 -3.55
N ILE A 30 5.48 5.66 -2.69
CA ILE A 30 6.32 4.82 -1.85
C ILE A 30 7.15 3.86 -2.72
N LEU A 31 6.52 3.20 -3.71
CA LEU A 31 7.18 2.31 -4.66
C LEU A 31 8.33 3.02 -5.38
N TYR A 32 8.09 4.21 -5.93
CA TYR A 32 9.10 4.99 -6.67
C TYR A 32 10.17 5.57 -5.76
N ASN A 33 9.86 5.81 -4.49
CA ASN A 33 10.86 6.23 -3.53
C ASN A 33 11.78 5.08 -3.09
N LEU A 34 11.24 3.88 -2.90
CA LEU A 34 12.02 2.74 -2.40
C LEU A 34 12.76 1.99 -3.52
N PHE A 35 12.22 1.99 -4.74
CA PHE A 35 12.67 1.10 -5.80
C PHE A 35 12.97 1.85 -7.10
N ASN A 36 14.09 1.50 -7.74
CA ASN A 36 14.47 1.99 -9.08
C ASN A 36 14.19 0.96 -10.19
N SER A 37 13.67 -0.21 -9.83
CA SER A 37 13.20 -1.23 -10.77
C SER A 37 11.98 -1.97 -10.23
N VAL A 38 11.05 -2.37 -11.10
CA VAL A 38 9.87 -3.16 -10.73
C VAL A 38 9.73 -4.36 -11.66
N THR A 39 9.39 -5.50 -11.06
CA THR A 39 9.06 -6.73 -11.79
C THR A 39 7.55 -6.80 -12.03
N VAL A 40 7.14 -6.83 -13.30
CA VAL A 40 5.73 -6.93 -13.72
C VAL A 40 5.44 -8.40 -14.00
N ALA A 41 4.89 -9.09 -12.99
CA ALA A 41 4.60 -10.53 -13.04
C ALA A 41 3.40 -10.88 -13.94
N ASP A 42 2.54 -9.90 -14.27
CA ASP A 42 1.35 -10.12 -15.10
C ASP A 42 1.67 -10.38 -16.58
N TYR A 43 2.96 -10.36 -16.95
CA TYR A 43 3.41 -10.84 -18.25
C TYR A 43 3.50 -12.37 -18.34
N ASP A 44 3.50 -13.09 -17.21
CA ASP A 44 3.41 -14.56 -17.19
C ASP A 44 2.30 -15.06 -18.10
N TRP A 45 2.58 -16.04 -18.96
CA TRP A 45 1.59 -16.50 -19.94
C TRP A 45 0.32 -17.02 -19.26
N VAL A 46 0.47 -17.71 -18.13
CA VAL A 46 -0.66 -18.23 -17.34
C VAL A 46 -1.58 -17.12 -16.78
N ARG A 47 -1.11 -15.86 -16.75
CA ARG A 47 -1.88 -14.70 -16.27
C ARG A 47 -2.55 -13.89 -17.39
N ASP A 48 -2.49 -14.38 -18.63
CA ASP A 48 -3.24 -13.80 -19.76
C ASP A 48 -4.74 -13.70 -19.39
N GLN A 49 -5.31 -12.49 -19.48
CA GLN A 49 -6.72 -12.23 -19.14
C GLN A 49 -7.66 -12.45 -20.33
N GLY A 50 -7.08 -12.74 -21.50
CA GLY A 50 -7.81 -12.94 -22.74
C GLY A 50 -8.05 -14.41 -23.06
N THR A 51 -8.07 -14.69 -24.36
CA THR A 51 -8.26 -16.03 -24.91
C THR A 51 -7.15 -16.35 -25.91
N ALA A 52 -7.04 -17.61 -26.33
CA ALA A 52 -6.04 -18.03 -27.31
C ALA A 52 -6.04 -17.16 -28.60
N SER A 53 -7.22 -16.75 -29.08
CA SER A 53 -7.37 -15.92 -30.28
C SER A 53 -7.37 -14.41 -30.00
N ASN A 54 -7.48 -13.99 -28.74
CA ASN A 54 -7.48 -12.59 -28.34
C ASN A 54 -6.79 -12.44 -26.98
N PRO A 55 -5.44 -12.51 -26.94
CA PRO A 55 -4.67 -12.35 -25.71
C PRO A 55 -4.80 -10.94 -25.14
N ASP A 56 -4.80 -10.81 -23.81
CA ASP A 56 -4.94 -9.55 -23.10
C ASP A 56 -3.87 -9.38 -22.02
N PHE A 57 -2.89 -8.54 -22.35
CA PHE A 57 -1.84 -8.07 -21.44
C PHE A 57 -1.92 -6.54 -21.23
N SER A 58 -3.09 -5.94 -21.46
CA SER A 58 -3.30 -4.50 -21.37
C SER A 58 -2.94 -3.94 -19.99
N ARG A 59 -3.27 -4.68 -18.93
CA ARG A 59 -2.92 -4.33 -17.53
C ARG A 59 -1.41 -4.26 -17.31
N ALA A 60 -0.67 -5.26 -17.76
CA ALA A 60 0.78 -5.31 -17.65
C ALA A 60 1.45 -4.20 -18.48
N ALA A 61 0.92 -3.94 -19.69
CA ALA A 61 1.39 -2.85 -20.54
C ALA A 61 1.14 -1.47 -19.91
N ALA A 62 -0.04 -1.24 -19.33
CA ALA A 62 -0.38 0.01 -18.64
C ALA A 62 0.54 0.26 -17.44
N ALA A 63 0.79 -0.76 -16.61
CA ALA A 63 1.74 -0.67 -15.51
C ALA A 63 3.17 -0.37 -16.00
N THR A 64 3.60 -1.02 -17.07
CA THR A 64 4.92 -0.76 -17.69
C THR A 64 5.06 0.69 -18.13
N ASP A 65 4.06 1.24 -18.83
CA ASP A 65 4.08 2.63 -19.28
C ASP A 65 4.09 3.61 -18.10
N GLU A 66 3.37 3.30 -17.02
CA GLU A 66 3.32 4.14 -15.83
C GLU A 66 4.65 4.16 -15.05
N LEU A 67 5.32 3.01 -14.93
CA LEU A 67 6.65 2.90 -14.33
C LEU A 67 7.69 3.71 -15.12
N LEU A 68 7.63 3.64 -16.45
CA LEU A 68 8.57 4.36 -17.32
C LEU A 68 8.42 5.88 -17.23
N LYS A 69 7.20 6.40 -17.06
CA LYS A 69 6.97 7.84 -16.82
C LYS A 69 7.70 8.35 -15.58
N HIS A 70 7.88 7.48 -14.58
CA HIS A 70 8.54 7.79 -13.32
C HIS A 70 10.03 7.39 -13.31
N GLY A 71 10.58 6.98 -14.45
CA GLY A 71 11.99 6.62 -14.58
C GLY A 71 12.37 5.32 -13.85
N VAL A 72 11.39 4.46 -13.57
CA VAL A 72 11.57 3.14 -12.96
C VAL A 72 11.81 2.09 -14.06
N LYS A 73 12.85 1.27 -13.90
CA LYS A 73 13.19 0.21 -14.86
C LYS A 73 12.24 -0.98 -14.72
N VAL A 74 11.73 -1.49 -15.84
CA VAL A 74 10.81 -2.64 -15.83
C VAL A 74 11.55 -3.95 -16.10
N ARG A 75 11.30 -4.96 -15.28
CA ARG A 75 11.58 -6.37 -15.57
C ARG A 75 10.26 -7.08 -15.90
N GLY A 76 10.16 -7.65 -17.09
CA GLY A 76 9.04 -8.50 -17.46
C GLY A 76 9.24 -9.91 -16.90
N GLU A 77 8.25 -10.42 -16.17
CA GLU A 77 8.29 -11.77 -15.61
C GLU A 77 6.96 -12.49 -15.86
N SER A 78 6.93 -13.64 -16.50
CA SER A 78 7.94 -14.24 -17.37
C SER A 78 7.39 -14.41 -18.78
N PHE A 79 8.30 -14.43 -19.77
CA PHE A 79 7.89 -14.70 -21.14
C PHE A 79 7.34 -16.13 -21.28
N PHE A 80 8.03 -17.09 -20.69
CA PHE A 80 7.68 -18.50 -20.66
C PHE A 80 8.06 -19.14 -19.31
N SER A 81 7.43 -20.26 -18.96
CA SER A 81 7.80 -21.09 -17.81
C SER A 81 8.03 -22.52 -18.26
N ALA A 82 9.06 -23.19 -17.76
CA ALA A 82 9.31 -24.59 -18.12
C ALA A 82 8.38 -25.59 -17.43
N ARG A 83 7.61 -25.14 -16.43
CA ARG A 83 6.71 -26.00 -15.65
C ARG A 83 5.40 -26.24 -16.38
N THR A 84 4.96 -27.49 -16.35
CA THR A 84 3.65 -27.92 -16.89
C THR A 84 2.48 -27.24 -16.20
N THR A 85 2.61 -26.97 -14.90
CA THR A 85 1.58 -26.32 -14.06
C THR A 85 1.51 -24.80 -14.23
N ALA A 86 2.41 -24.20 -15.00
CA ALA A 86 2.52 -22.75 -15.19
C ALA A 86 2.20 -22.33 -16.63
N GLN A 87 1.30 -23.07 -17.29
CA GLN A 87 0.83 -22.78 -18.65
C GLN A 87 -0.65 -22.42 -18.61
N PRO A 88 -1.14 -21.57 -19.54
CA PRO A 88 -2.56 -21.47 -19.80
C PRO A 88 -3.16 -22.84 -20.11
N THR A 89 -4.40 -23.08 -19.66
CA THR A 89 -5.07 -24.38 -19.86
C THR A 89 -5.09 -24.79 -21.33
N TRP A 90 -5.34 -23.86 -22.26
CA TRP A 90 -5.37 -24.19 -23.68
C TRP A 90 -3.97 -24.56 -24.23
N VAL A 91 -2.91 -23.84 -23.84
CA VAL A 91 -1.51 -24.13 -24.21
C VAL A 91 -1.10 -25.49 -23.69
N SER A 92 -1.54 -25.83 -22.47
CA SER A 92 -1.23 -27.10 -21.83
C SER A 92 -1.72 -28.31 -22.63
N THR A 93 -2.65 -28.15 -23.58
CA THR A 93 -3.15 -29.24 -24.46
C THR A 93 -2.41 -29.36 -25.79
N LEU A 94 -1.61 -28.35 -26.15
CA LEU A 94 -0.90 -28.31 -27.43
C LEU A 94 0.37 -29.16 -27.43
N ASN A 95 0.73 -29.65 -28.61
CA ASN A 95 1.97 -30.39 -28.88
C ASN A 95 2.50 -29.99 -30.26
N SER A 96 3.76 -30.29 -30.53
CA SER A 96 4.42 -30.21 -31.84
C SER A 96 4.16 -28.87 -32.55
N GLN A 97 3.61 -28.88 -33.77
CA GLN A 97 3.43 -27.68 -34.58
C GLN A 97 2.44 -26.67 -34.01
N PRO A 98 1.25 -27.06 -33.51
CA PRO A 98 0.35 -26.13 -32.80
C PRO A 98 1.03 -25.36 -31.67
N LEU A 99 1.86 -26.02 -30.85
CA LEU A 99 2.58 -25.35 -29.77
C LEU A 99 3.63 -24.38 -30.31
N ARG A 100 4.38 -24.75 -31.35
CA ARG A 100 5.35 -23.85 -32.01
C ARG A 100 4.69 -22.59 -32.57
N ASN A 101 3.51 -22.74 -33.18
CA ASN A 101 2.75 -21.61 -33.70
C ASN A 101 2.32 -20.68 -32.55
N ALA A 102 1.72 -21.21 -31.49
CA ALA A 102 1.29 -20.43 -30.32
C ALA A 102 2.46 -19.68 -29.65
N VAL A 103 3.63 -20.33 -29.53
CA VAL A 103 4.86 -19.71 -29.03
C VAL A 103 5.31 -18.54 -29.91
N THR A 104 5.28 -18.72 -31.24
CA THR A 104 5.66 -17.68 -32.19
C THR A 104 4.70 -16.50 -32.15
N GLU A 105 3.39 -16.76 -32.12
CA GLU A 105 2.34 -15.76 -31.98
C GLU A 105 2.50 -14.97 -30.67
N ARG A 106 2.78 -15.65 -29.55
CA ARG A 106 3.07 -15.00 -28.27
C ARG A 106 4.29 -14.10 -28.35
N ILE A 107 5.40 -14.55 -28.94
CA ILE A 107 6.60 -13.72 -29.09
C ILE A 107 6.26 -12.44 -29.86
N ASN A 108 5.57 -12.57 -30.99
CA ASN A 108 5.17 -11.41 -31.81
C ASN A 108 4.24 -10.46 -31.05
N TYR A 109 3.23 -10.99 -30.35
CA TYR A 109 2.29 -10.17 -29.59
C TYR A 109 2.97 -9.42 -28.44
N VAL A 110 3.66 -10.14 -27.54
CA VAL A 110 4.23 -9.55 -26.32
C VAL A 110 5.33 -8.56 -26.67
N THR A 111 6.20 -8.88 -27.63
CA THR A 111 7.20 -7.91 -28.11
C THR A 111 6.55 -6.74 -28.84
N GLY A 112 5.44 -6.94 -29.55
CA GLY A 112 4.68 -5.86 -30.18
C GLY A 112 4.23 -4.78 -29.19
N ILE A 113 3.77 -5.17 -28.00
CA ILE A 113 3.30 -4.23 -26.97
C ILE A 113 4.42 -3.72 -26.03
N THR A 114 5.56 -4.42 -25.94
CA THR A 114 6.64 -4.10 -24.99
C THR A 114 7.94 -3.59 -25.62
N LYS A 115 8.01 -3.48 -26.96
CA LYS A 115 9.24 -3.16 -27.68
C LYS A 115 9.94 -1.92 -27.13
N GLY A 116 11.17 -2.09 -26.65
CA GLY A 116 11.99 -1.00 -26.10
C GLY A 116 11.53 -0.42 -24.76
N LYS A 117 10.51 -1.02 -24.11
CA LYS A 117 9.95 -0.58 -22.83
C LYS A 117 10.48 -1.38 -21.64
N VAL A 118 10.74 -2.67 -21.85
CA VAL A 118 11.21 -3.57 -20.79
C VAL A 118 12.74 -3.61 -20.80
N SER A 119 13.36 -3.35 -19.65
CA SER A 119 14.83 -3.35 -19.52
C SER A 119 15.41 -4.76 -19.39
N GLN A 120 14.66 -5.68 -18.78
CA GLN A 120 15.06 -7.08 -18.57
C GLN A 120 13.88 -8.02 -18.77
N TRP A 121 14.11 -9.16 -19.41
CA TRP A 121 13.12 -10.23 -19.54
C TRP A 121 13.60 -11.50 -18.87
N VAL A 122 12.79 -12.02 -17.94
CA VAL A 122 12.87 -13.43 -17.58
C VAL A 122 12.26 -14.21 -18.72
N VAL A 123 13.09 -14.76 -19.61
CA VAL A 123 12.62 -15.44 -20.82
C VAL A 123 12.03 -16.79 -20.47
N ASN A 124 12.72 -17.56 -19.64
CA ASN A 124 12.22 -18.84 -19.15
C ASN A 124 12.40 -18.92 -17.63
N ASN A 125 11.30 -19.18 -16.93
CA ASN A 125 11.28 -19.38 -15.49
C ASN A 125 11.32 -20.88 -15.14
N GLN A 126 12.20 -21.24 -14.19
CA GLN A 126 12.27 -22.56 -13.53
C GLN A 126 12.61 -23.74 -14.47
N LEU A 127 13.56 -23.54 -15.39
CA LEU A 127 14.00 -24.56 -16.37
C LEU A 127 14.68 -25.78 -15.72
N LEU A 128 15.21 -25.66 -14.51
CA LEU A 128 15.75 -26.80 -13.76
C LEU A 128 14.64 -27.72 -13.21
N HIS A 129 13.38 -27.26 -13.22
CA HIS A 129 12.23 -27.94 -12.60
C HIS A 129 11.15 -28.33 -13.61
N GLY A 130 11.45 -28.26 -14.91
CA GLY A 130 10.52 -28.63 -15.96
C GLY A 130 11.15 -28.56 -17.34
N ARG A 131 10.51 -29.16 -18.33
CA ARG A 131 10.93 -29.15 -19.74
C ARG A 131 9.74 -29.07 -20.69
N PHE A 132 8.70 -28.34 -20.28
CA PHE A 132 7.40 -28.33 -20.97
C PHE A 132 7.54 -28.13 -22.48
N TYR A 133 8.31 -27.14 -22.93
CA TYR A 133 8.41 -26.85 -24.36
C TYR A 133 9.25 -27.89 -25.10
N GLU A 134 10.38 -28.35 -24.57
CA GLU A 134 11.18 -29.42 -25.17
C GLU A 134 10.35 -30.71 -25.33
N ASP A 135 9.67 -31.13 -24.27
CA ASP A 135 8.90 -32.38 -24.25
C ASP A 135 7.68 -32.32 -25.17
N ARG A 136 6.96 -31.19 -25.19
CA ARG A 136 5.72 -31.04 -25.96
C ARG A 136 5.97 -30.74 -27.43
N THR A 137 7.08 -30.08 -27.78
CA THR A 137 7.45 -29.83 -29.18
C THR A 137 8.21 -31.01 -29.81
N GLY A 138 8.88 -31.82 -28.98
CA GLY A 138 9.80 -32.87 -29.41
C GLY A 138 11.17 -32.34 -29.85
N GLU A 139 11.45 -31.05 -29.63
CA GLU A 139 12.70 -30.41 -30.07
C GLU A 139 13.67 -30.22 -28.90
N PRO A 140 14.85 -30.87 -28.95
CA PRO A 140 15.89 -30.63 -27.96
C PRO A 140 16.31 -29.16 -27.94
N LYS A 141 16.51 -28.61 -26.73
CA LYS A 141 16.97 -27.24 -26.51
C LYS A 141 16.04 -26.16 -27.14
N PHE A 142 14.75 -26.45 -27.26
CA PHE A 142 13.77 -25.48 -27.78
C PHE A 142 13.81 -24.14 -27.04
N THR A 143 14.02 -24.13 -25.73
CA THR A 143 14.15 -22.90 -24.94
C THR A 143 15.29 -21.99 -25.42
N GLN A 144 16.41 -22.52 -25.93
CA GLN A 144 17.48 -21.69 -26.50
C GLN A 144 17.04 -20.98 -27.78
N GLN A 145 16.15 -21.61 -28.56
CA GLN A 145 15.55 -20.99 -29.73
C GLN A 145 14.62 -19.84 -29.33
N LEU A 146 13.89 -19.96 -28.21
CA LEU A 146 13.05 -18.89 -27.67
C LEU A 146 13.85 -17.62 -27.38
N PHE A 147 15.01 -17.74 -26.72
CA PHE A 147 15.90 -16.61 -26.47
C PHE A 147 16.35 -15.94 -27.77
N LYS A 148 16.73 -16.73 -28.79
CA LYS A 148 17.13 -16.20 -30.10
C LYS A 148 15.97 -15.46 -30.78
N ALA A 149 14.77 -16.04 -30.77
CA ALA A 149 13.59 -15.46 -31.39
C ALA A 149 13.16 -14.14 -30.71
N ILE A 150 13.13 -14.11 -29.37
CA ILE A 150 12.81 -12.89 -28.61
C ILE A 150 13.84 -11.80 -28.88
N ARG A 151 15.14 -12.13 -28.88
CA ARG A 151 16.21 -11.16 -29.19
C ARG A 151 16.09 -10.54 -30.58
N ILE A 152 15.64 -11.32 -31.56
CA ILE A 152 15.40 -10.84 -32.93
C ILE A 152 14.19 -9.88 -32.96
N ALA A 153 13.12 -10.23 -32.25
CA ALA A 153 11.90 -9.42 -32.19
C ALA A 153 12.08 -8.10 -31.41
N ASP A 154 12.80 -8.16 -30.28
CA ASP A 154 13.22 -7.01 -29.49
C ASP A 154 14.68 -7.16 -28.98
N PRO A 155 15.65 -6.42 -29.56
CA PRO A 155 17.05 -6.50 -29.15
C PRO A 155 17.40 -5.64 -27.93
N PHE A 156 16.49 -4.79 -27.44
CA PHE A 156 16.71 -3.86 -26.34
C PHE A 156 16.89 -4.53 -24.95
N PRO A 157 15.99 -5.43 -24.50
CA PRO A 157 16.05 -6.00 -23.15
C PRO A 157 17.25 -6.93 -22.93
N GLU A 158 17.73 -6.95 -21.69
CA GLU A 158 18.61 -8.02 -21.21
C GLU A 158 17.80 -9.30 -20.97
N LEU A 159 18.18 -10.39 -21.64
CA LEU A 159 17.49 -11.67 -21.49
C LEU A 159 18.12 -12.49 -20.36
N LEU A 160 17.28 -12.97 -19.45
CA LEU A 160 17.67 -13.67 -18.22
C LEU A 160 17.07 -15.09 -18.18
N LEU A 161 17.84 -16.03 -17.63
CA LEU A 161 17.30 -17.24 -16.99
C LEU A 161 16.85 -16.87 -15.57
N ASN A 162 15.92 -17.61 -14.97
CA ASN A 162 15.53 -17.41 -13.56
C ASN A 162 15.14 -18.74 -12.91
N ASP A 163 15.68 -19.02 -11.72
CA ASP A 163 15.40 -20.29 -11.04
C ASP A 163 15.49 -20.22 -9.51
N PHE A 164 14.86 -21.17 -8.83
CA PHE A 164 14.90 -21.37 -7.38
C PHE A 164 15.73 -22.60 -7.01
N ASP A 165 16.01 -22.75 -5.71
CA ASP A 165 16.83 -23.84 -5.17
C ASP A 165 18.28 -23.88 -5.73
N VAL A 166 18.73 -22.77 -6.33
CA VAL A 166 20.09 -22.61 -6.85
C VAL A 166 21.04 -21.93 -5.87
N VAL A 167 20.52 -21.24 -4.85
CA VAL A 167 21.33 -20.59 -3.78
C VAL A 167 20.80 -20.88 -2.39
N VAL A 168 19.53 -20.59 -2.10
CA VAL A 168 18.99 -20.76 -0.73
C VAL A 168 18.91 -22.23 -0.32
N GLY A 169 18.18 -23.06 -1.07
CA GLY A 169 18.19 -24.52 -0.85
C GLY A 169 19.47 -25.17 -1.41
N GLY A 170 19.84 -24.80 -2.64
CA GLY A 170 21.13 -25.08 -3.27
C GLY A 170 21.24 -26.45 -3.95
N ASN A 171 20.16 -27.23 -4.03
CA ASN A 171 20.21 -28.56 -4.66
C ASN A 171 20.51 -28.47 -6.17
N HIS A 172 20.19 -27.34 -6.79
CA HIS A 172 20.40 -27.10 -8.22
C HIS A 172 21.55 -26.12 -8.52
N ASN A 173 22.43 -25.82 -7.55
CA ASN A 173 23.50 -24.83 -7.72
C ASN A 173 24.44 -25.17 -8.89
N LEU A 174 25.01 -26.39 -8.91
CA LEU A 174 25.89 -26.82 -10.01
C LEU A 174 25.12 -27.05 -11.33
N GLY A 175 23.92 -27.61 -11.25
CA GLY A 175 23.07 -27.79 -12.44
C GLY A 175 22.73 -26.47 -13.13
N TYR A 176 22.60 -25.38 -12.35
CA TYR A 176 22.41 -24.06 -12.93
C TYR A 176 23.67 -23.52 -13.58
N VAL A 177 24.88 -23.76 -13.02
CA VAL A 177 26.15 -23.43 -13.70
C VAL A 177 26.24 -24.11 -15.06
N ASP A 178 25.90 -25.40 -15.14
CA ASP A 178 25.90 -26.16 -16.40
C ASP A 178 24.89 -25.57 -17.40
N GLN A 179 23.67 -25.27 -16.95
CA GLN A 179 22.64 -24.64 -17.78
C GLN A 179 23.09 -23.27 -18.29
N ILE A 180 23.70 -22.44 -17.45
CA ILE A 180 24.23 -21.12 -17.83
C ILE A 180 25.31 -21.27 -18.91
N ASN A 181 26.25 -22.18 -18.72
CA ASN A 181 27.32 -22.43 -19.68
C ASN A 181 26.80 -22.99 -21.01
N ASP A 182 25.77 -23.84 -20.99
CA ASP A 182 25.14 -24.34 -22.22
C ASP A 182 24.46 -23.20 -22.99
N PHE A 183 23.72 -22.31 -22.32
CA PHE A 183 23.08 -21.15 -22.96
C PHE A 183 24.09 -20.13 -23.49
N LYS A 184 25.20 -19.90 -22.76
CA LYS A 184 26.31 -19.06 -23.25
C LYS A 184 26.93 -19.66 -24.50
N SER A 185 27.23 -20.96 -24.50
CA SER A 185 27.82 -21.68 -25.64
C SER A 185 26.90 -21.65 -26.86
N ALA A 186 25.59 -21.70 -26.65
CA ALA A 186 24.58 -21.58 -27.70
C ALA A 186 24.45 -20.16 -28.30
N SER A 187 25.15 -19.17 -27.74
CA SER A 187 25.19 -17.77 -28.20
C SER A 187 23.80 -17.15 -28.37
N VAL A 188 22.89 -17.46 -27.45
CA VAL A 188 21.49 -17.00 -27.50
C VAL A 188 21.32 -15.53 -27.07
N GLY A 189 22.40 -14.88 -26.68
CA GLY A 189 22.37 -13.51 -26.16
C GLY A 189 21.92 -13.40 -24.71
N LEU A 190 22.13 -14.45 -23.89
CA LEU A 190 21.94 -14.43 -22.44
C LEU A 190 22.78 -13.30 -21.81
N LYS A 191 22.15 -12.44 -21.01
CA LYS A 191 22.79 -11.25 -20.42
C LYS A 191 22.96 -11.30 -18.91
N GLY A 192 22.22 -12.16 -18.22
CA GLY A 192 22.33 -12.34 -16.78
C GLY A 192 21.53 -13.54 -16.32
N VAL A 193 21.62 -13.83 -15.03
CA VAL A 193 20.97 -14.99 -14.41
C VAL A 193 20.24 -14.56 -13.14
N GLY A 194 18.97 -14.92 -13.07
CA GLY A 194 18.07 -14.66 -11.97
C GLY A 194 18.15 -15.77 -10.93
N ILE A 195 18.11 -15.36 -9.66
CA ILE A 195 18.14 -16.21 -8.47
C ILE A 195 16.93 -15.80 -7.62
N GLN A 196 15.91 -16.66 -7.53
CA GLN A 196 14.67 -16.29 -6.82
C GLN A 196 14.95 -15.93 -5.36
N SER A 197 15.80 -16.70 -4.67
CA SER A 197 16.25 -16.38 -3.29
C SER A 197 15.11 -16.18 -2.27
N GLN A 198 14.05 -16.98 -2.39
CA GLN A 198 13.02 -17.05 -1.35
C GLN A 198 13.53 -17.92 -0.20
N PHE A 199 13.64 -17.35 1.00
CA PHE A 199 14.00 -18.08 2.21
C PHE A 199 12.77 -18.77 2.81
N PRO A 200 12.89 -19.99 3.35
CA PRO A 200 11.81 -20.59 4.13
C PRO A 200 11.42 -19.67 5.28
N ASP A 201 10.12 -19.57 5.54
CA ASP A 201 9.61 -18.75 6.64
C ASP A 201 10.20 -19.21 7.98
N PHE A 202 10.43 -18.24 8.87
CA PHE A 202 10.96 -18.43 10.22
C PHE A 202 12.35 -19.09 10.25
N THR A 203 13.09 -19.02 9.15
CA THR A 203 14.45 -19.56 9.04
C THR A 203 15.45 -18.43 8.84
N LYS A 204 16.41 -18.31 9.76
CA LYS A 204 17.49 -17.33 9.63
C LYS A 204 18.32 -17.60 8.37
N PRO A 205 18.61 -16.59 7.54
CA PRO A 205 19.54 -16.72 6.42
C PRO A 205 20.94 -17.18 6.85
N ASP A 206 21.42 -18.29 6.28
CA ASP A 206 22.83 -18.68 6.39
C ASP A 206 23.66 -17.92 5.34
N ILE A 207 24.11 -16.73 5.71
CA ILE A 207 24.88 -15.83 4.84
C ILE A 207 26.19 -16.46 4.36
N THR A 208 26.82 -17.33 5.14
CA THR A 208 28.06 -17.98 4.73
C THR A 208 27.80 -18.97 3.60
N LEU A 209 26.76 -19.79 3.75
CA LEU A 209 26.37 -20.76 2.74
C LEU A 209 25.83 -20.09 1.46
N VAL A 210 24.99 -19.06 1.62
CA VAL A 210 24.47 -18.26 0.50
C VAL A 210 25.64 -17.63 -0.26
N LYS A 211 26.62 -17.04 0.43
CA LYS A 211 27.83 -16.48 -0.20
C LYS A 211 28.57 -17.54 -1.01
N ALA A 212 28.88 -18.69 -0.42
CA ALA A 212 29.61 -19.75 -1.12
C ALA A 212 28.91 -20.20 -2.41
N ARG A 213 27.58 -20.31 -2.38
CA ARG A 213 26.77 -20.70 -3.54
C ARG A 213 26.66 -19.60 -4.60
N LEU A 214 26.65 -18.32 -4.20
CA LEU A 214 26.77 -17.19 -5.14
C LEU A 214 28.10 -17.21 -5.87
N GLU A 215 29.21 -17.49 -5.18
CA GLU A 215 30.55 -17.55 -5.80
C GLU A 215 30.62 -18.66 -6.87
N THR A 216 29.98 -19.81 -6.61
CA THR A 216 29.85 -20.87 -7.62
C THR A 216 29.12 -20.39 -8.88
N LEU A 217 28.00 -19.67 -8.73
CA LEU A 217 27.27 -19.12 -9.88
C LEU A 217 28.06 -17.99 -10.57
N ALA A 218 28.75 -17.15 -9.80
CA ALA A 218 29.54 -16.04 -10.28
C ALA A 218 30.71 -16.50 -11.18
N ALA A 219 31.25 -17.70 -10.95
CA ALA A 219 32.28 -18.30 -11.80
C ALA A 219 31.81 -18.51 -13.26
N ALA A 220 30.49 -18.56 -13.51
CA ALA A 220 29.95 -18.60 -14.86
C ALA A 220 30.08 -17.25 -15.61
N GLY A 221 30.48 -16.17 -14.93
CA GLY A 221 30.89 -14.91 -15.56
C GLY A 221 29.75 -14.08 -16.16
N LEU A 222 28.52 -14.26 -15.69
CA LEU A 222 27.39 -13.40 -16.01
C LEU A 222 26.92 -12.62 -14.77
N PRO A 223 26.35 -11.42 -14.94
CA PRO A 223 25.65 -10.72 -13.87
C PRO A 223 24.59 -11.58 -13.19
N LEU A 224 24.62 -11.59 -11.86
CA LEU A 224 23.63 -12.23 -11.01
C LEU A 224 22.58 -11.21 -10.59
N TRP A 225 21.32 -11.61 -10.64
CA TRP A 225 20.18 -10.82 -10.20
C TRP A 225 19.41 -11.59 -9.14
N ILE A 226 19.27 -11.03 -7.94
CA ILE A 226 18.34 -11.58 -6.95
C ILE A 226 16.95 -11.10 -7.37
N THR A 227 16.04 -12.01 -7.70
CA THR A 227 14.80 -11.67 -8.41
C THR A 227 13.56 -11.67 -7.53
N GLN A 228 13.54 -12.44 -6.44
CA GLN A 228 12.36 -12.63 -5.59
C GLN A 228 12.72 -12.79 -4.11
N LEU A 229 13.61 -11.93 -3.60
CA LEU A 229 14.03 -11.97 -2.20
C LEU A 229 12.81 -11.93 -1.27
N SER A 230 12.71 -12.93 -0.39
CA SER A 230 11.69 -13.02 0.64
C SER A 230 12.30 -13.64 1.88
N VAL A 231 12.12 -13.00 3.04
CA VAL A 231 12.57 -13.47 4.34
C VAL A 231 11.42 -13.29 5.33
N GLY A 232 10.97 -14.39 5.93
CA GLY A 232 9.78 -14.42 6.78
C GLY A 232 10.12 -14.51 8.27
N SER A 233 9.58 -13.61 9.11
CA SER A 233 9.58 -13.74 10.58
C SER A 233 8.36 -13.01 11.16
N SER A 234 7.79 -13.56 12.24
CA SER A 234 6.69 -12.92 13.00
C SER A 234 7.16 -11.80 13.91
N ASP A 235 8.45 -11.78 14.28
CA ASP A 235 9.09 -10.68 14.99
C ASP A 235 9.69 -9.71 13.96
N GLU A 236 9.21 -8.45 13.97
CA GLU A 236 9.61 -7.42 13.00
C GLU A 236 11.09 -7.01 13.13
N HIS A 237 11.66 -7.04 14.34
CA HIS A 237 13.07 -6.71 14.55
C HIS A 237 13.97 -7.85 14.07
N GLN A 238 13.61 -9.09 14.38
CA GLN A 238 14.31 -10.26 13.86
C GLN A 238 14.26 -10.30 12.32
N LYS A 239 13.08 -10.02 11.76
CA LYS A 239 12.92 -9.90 10.30
C LYS A 239 13.84 -8.83 9.72
N ALA A 240 13.93 -7.67 10.37
CA ALA A 240 14.80 -6.58 9.95
C ALA A 240 16.28 -6.98 9.94
N ASP A 241 16.74 -7.67 10.99
CA ASP A 241 18.12 -8.17 11.08
C ASP A 241 18.41 -9.20 9.97
N TRP A 242 17.48 -10.12 9.71
CA TRP A 242 17.65 -11.14 8.67
C TRP A 242 17.63 -10.56 7.26
N TYR A 243 16.74 -9.61 6.97
CA TYR A 243 16.77 -8.88 5.71
C TYR A 243 18.07 -8.10 5.55
N GLU A 244 18.54 -7.40 6.57
CA GLU A 244 19.80 -6.64 6.49
C GLU A 244 21.01 -7.54 6.22
N ASP A 245 21.10 -8.70 6.89
CA ASP A 245 22.13 -9.71 6.65
C ASP A 245 22.16 -10.15 5.18
N ALA A 246 21.00 -10.51 4.62
CA ALA A 246 20.87 -10.92 3.22
C ALA A 246 21.18 -9.77 2.24
N LEU A 247 20.61 -8.59 2.48
CA LEU A 247 20.77 -7.42 1.63
C LEU A 247 22.23 -6.95 1.59
N ARG A 248 22.94 -6.93 2.72
CA ARG A 248 24.37 -6.57 2.79
C ARG A 248 25.23 -7.58 2.03
N LEU A 249 24.97 -8.87 2.18
CA LEU A 249 25.68 -9.90 1.40
C LEU A 249 25.52 -9.64 -0.09
N TYR A 250 24.28 -9.56 -0.57
CA TYR A 250 24.00 -9.42 -2.00
C TYR A 250 24.56 -8.12 -2.56
N PHE A 251 24.39 -6.99 -1.86
CA PHE A 251 24.90 -5.70 -2.31
C PHE A 251 26.45 -5.64 -2.34
N SER A 252 27.12 -6.38 -1.45
CA SER A 252 28.59 -6.43 -1.40
C SER A 252 29.22 -7.37 -2.43
N HIS A 253 28.44 -8.29 -3.02
CA HIS A 253 28.96 -9.30 -3.93
C HIS A 253 29.19 -8.71 -5.33
N PRO A 254 30.41 -8.74 -5.89
CA PRO A 254 30.77 -7.99 -7.10
C PRO A 254 30.02 -8.43 -8.37
N SER A 255 29.56 -9.68 -8.42
CA SER A 255 28.77 -10.20 -9.55
C SER A 255 27.26 -9.96 -9.42
N VAL A 256 26.77 -9.48 -8.26
CA VAL A 256 25.35 -9.16 -8.10
C VAL A 256 25.13 -7.72 -8.57
N GLU A 257 24.17 -7.52 -9.49
CA GLU A 257 23.87 -6.19 -10.05
C GLU A 257 22.52 -5.63 -9.59
N GLY A 258 21.69 -6.44 -8.95
CA GLY A 258 20.47 -5.97 -8.32
C GLY A 258 19.77 -7.01 -7.44
N ILE A 259 18.89 -6.48 -6.59
CA ILE A 259 18.04 -7.20 -5.66
C ILE A 259 16.60 -6.75 -5.88
N SER A 260 15.71 -7.72 -6.10
CA SER A 260 14.27 -7.51 -6.19
C SER A 260 13.58 -8.33 -5.13
N PHE A 261 12.69 -7.72 -4.35
CA PHE A 261 11.81 -8.43 -3.42
C PHE A 261 10.72 -9.18 -4.18
N LEU A 262 10.21 -10.29 -3.61
CA LEU A 262 9.04 -11.02 -4.11
C LEU A 262 7.76 -10.14 -4.10
N GLY A 263 7.76 -9.14 -3.23
CA GLY A 263 6.73 -8.14 -3.01
C GLY A 263 7.10 -7.40 -1.73
N PHE A 264 6.54 -6.21 -1.52
CA PHE A 264 6.92 -5.38 -0.37
C PHE A 264 5.72 -4.97 0.50
N TRP A 265 4.49 -5.17 0.02
CA TRP A 265 3.26 -4.81 0.72
C TRP A 265 2.49 -6.06 1.18
N ASP A 266 1.94 -6.04 2.38
CA ASP A 266 1.17 -7.14 3.00
C ASP A 266 -0.14 -7.50 2.28
N HIS A 267 -0.59 -6.66 1.33
CA HIS A 267 -1.67 -6.96 0.40
C HIS A 267 -1.21 -7.76 -0.84
N GLU A 268 0.11 -7.95 -1.02
CA GLU A 268 0.71 -8.67 -2.15
C GLU A 268 1.46 -9.93 -1.70
N VAL A 269 2.05 -9.89 -0.52
CA VAL A 269 2.80 -10.99 0.10
C VAL A 269 2.36 -11.20 1.54
N ASN A 270 2.76 -12.32 2.15
CA ASN A 270 2.53 -12.55 3.57
C ASN A 270 3.12 -11.39 4.41
N GLY A 271 2.36 -10.88 5.40
CA GLY A 271 2.80 -9.79 6.28
C GLY A 271 4.09 -10.10 7.07
N ASN A 272 4.37 -11.38 7.32
CA ASN A 272 5.64 -11.81 7.91
C ASN A 272 6.84 -11.62 6.98
N ASN A 273 6.62 -11.34 5.69
CA ASN A 273 7.66 -11.13 4.68
C ASN A 273 7.62 -9.69 4.13
N ALA A 274 6.47 -9.01 4.23
CA ALA A 274 6.26 -7.64 3.79
C ALA A 274 7.17 -6.63 4.50
N LEU A 275 7.36 -5.47 3.87
CA LEU A 275 8.05 -4.30 4.42
C LEU A 275 7.08 -3.17 4.79
N LEU A 276 5.91 -3.16 4.15
CA LEU A 276 4.86 -2.16 4.23
C LEU A 276 3.54 -2.82 4.66
N HIS A 277 2.78 -2.16 5.55
CA HIS A 277 1.59 -2.74 6.16
C HIS A 277 0.36 -1.85 6.06
N GLY A 278 -0.76 -2.48 5.68
CA GLY A 278 -2.09 -1.90 5.61
C GLY A 278 -2.22 -0.70 4.66
N TYR A 279 -3.41 -0.09 4.66
CA TYR A 279 -3.72 1.09 3.83
C TYR A 279 -3.20 2.42 4.39
N THR A 280 -2.63 2.42 5.60
CA THR A 280 -1.89 3.58 6.13
C THR A 280 -0.43 3.59 5.68
N TYR A 281 0.00 2.56 4.94
CA TYR A 281 1.32 2.40 4.37
C TYR A 281 2.44 2.57 5.41
N LYS A 282 2.29 1.89 6.55
CA LYS A 282 3.27 1.92 7.63
C LYS A 282 4.41 0.96 7.31
N LEU A 283 5.65 1.47 7.25
CA LEU A 283 6.82 0.60 7.24
C LEU A 283 6.97 -0.09 8.60
N ASP A 284 7.22 -1.39 8.56
CA ASP A 284 7.74 -2.10 9.72
C ASP A 284 9.24 -1.88 9.90
N GLU A 285 9.83 -2.56 10.87
CA GLU A 285 11.27 -2.45 11.16
C GLU A 285 12.16 -2.91 10.01
N ALA A 286 11.75 -3.90 9.21
CA ALA A 286 12.50 -4.34 8.04
C ALA A 286 12.42 -3.30 6.91
N GLY A 287 11.24 -2.72 6.67
CA GLY A 287 11.04 -1.64 5.71
C GLY A 287 11.83 -0.39 6.07
N LYS A 288 11.81 0.02 7.34
CA LYS A 288 12.65 1.13 7.84
C LYS A 288 14.13 0.85 7.68
N ARG A 289 14.56 -0.40 7.94
CA ARG A 289 15.97 -0.79 7.79
C ARG A 289 16.41 -0.73 6.34
N PHE A 290 15.60 -1.27 5.42
CA PHE A 290 15.87 -1.20 3.99
C PHE A 290 15.93 0.27 3.51
N GLN A 291 14.98 1.10 3.91
CA GLN A 291 15.00 2.53 3.59
C GLN A 291 16.27 3.22 4.09
N ARG A 292 16.69 2.96 5.34
CA ARG A 292 17.95 3.51 5.89
C ARG A 292 19.15 3.07 5.08
N LEU A 293 19.23 1.79 4.72
CA LEU A 293 20.32 1.25 3.91
C LEU A 293 20.44 1.99 2.58
N ILE A 294 19.36 2.11 1.81
CA ILE A 294 19.44 2.70 0.46
C ILE A 294 19.51 4.23 0.45
N LYS A 295 18.96 4.92 1.46
CA LYS A 295 18.90 6.38 1.51
C LYS A 295 20.02 7.02 2.34
N GLN A 296 20.66 6.27 3.23
CA GLN A 296 21.68 6.77 4.15
C GLN A 296 22.97 5.94 4.07
N ASP A 297 22.92 4.67 4.47
CA ASP A 297 24.13 3.86 4.67
C ASP A 297 24.88 3.57 3.34
N TRP A 298 24.13 3.38 2.26
CA TRP A 298 24.64 3.14 0.91
C TRP A 298 24.52 4.36 0.01
N SER A 299 24.52 5.55 0.60
CA SER A 299 24.44 6.82 -0.13
C SER A 299 25.71 7.62 0.09
N THR A 300 26.16 8.35 -0.94
CA THR A 300 27.34 9.22 -0.83
C THR A 300 26.93 10.69 -0.81
N HIS A 301 27.35 11.38 0.25
CA HIS A 301 27.13 12.81 0.44
C HIS A 301 28.47 13.51 0.68
N VAL A 302 28.80 14.48 -0.16
CA VAL A 302 30.06 15.24 -0.08
C VAL A 302 29.76 16.73 0.00
N LYS A 303 30.31 17.38 1.03
CA LYS A 303 30.33 18.84 1.18
C LYS A 303 31.78 19.32 1.08
N GLN A 304 32.04 20.21 0.12
CA GLN A 304 33.37 20.77 -0.13
C GLN A 304 33.29 22.29 -0.23
N SER A 305 34.25 23.00 0.37
CA SER A 305 34.40 24.44 0.17
C SER A 305 35.10 24.72 -1.16
N LEU A 306 34.53 25.62 -1.97
CA LEU A 306 35.17 26.05 -3.22
C LEU A 306 36.39 26.96 -3.00
N THR A 307 36.66 27.41 -1.76
CA THR A 307 37.87 28.16 -1.43
C THR A 307 39.15 27.32 -1.54
N SER A 308 39.04 26.00 -1.36
CA SER A 308 40.17 25.06 -1.49
C SER A 308 40.48 24.65 -2.93
N GLY A 309 39.66 25.09 -3.89
CA GLY A 309 39.73 24.67 -5.29
C GLY A 309 38.34 24.44 -5.88
N THR A 310 38.22 24.66 -7.19
CA THR A 310 36.96 24.49 -7.94
C THR A 310 36.80 23.11 -8.55
N SER A 311 37.77 22.21 -8.37
CA SER A 311 37.75 20.84 -8.89
C SER A 311 38.08 19.84 -7.78
N PHE A 312 37.32 18.77 -7.67
CA PHE A 312 37.55 17.72 -6.67
C PHE A 312 37.07 16.35 -7.16
N THR A 313 37.74 15.30 -6.70
CA THR A 313 37.42 13.91 -7.04
C THR A 313 36.38 13.35 -6.08
N VAL A 314 35.33 12.76 -6.64
CA VAL A 314 34.27 12.07 -5.89
C VAL A 314 34.46 10.57 -6.05
N ARG A 315 34.64 9.90 -4.91
CA ARG A 315 34.53 8.44 -4.74
C ARG A 315 33.25 8.16 -3.97
N GLY A 316 32.42 7.25 -4.46
CA GLY A 316 31.10 7.00 -3.88
C GLY A 316 30.38 5.81 -4.48
N PHE A 317 29.13 5.59 -4.04
CA PHE A 317 28.26 4.56 -4.60
C PHE A 317 27.86 4.90 -6.04
N ARG A 318 27.74 3.88 -6.90
CA ARG A 318 27.43 4.09 -8.32
C ARG A 318 26.02 4.64 -8.49
N GLY A 319 25.84 5.63 -9.34
CA GLY A 319 24.54 6.24 -9.55
C GLY A 319 24.57 7.69 -9.96
N ASP A 320 23.40 8.31 -9.92
CA ASP A 320 23.20 9.70 -10.30
C ASP A 320 23.36 10.61 -9.08
N TYR A 321 24.01 11.75 -9.28
CA TYR A 321 24.30 12.73 -8.25
C TYR A 321 23.79 14.10 -8.65
N ALA A 322 23.33 14.85 -7.66
CA ALA A 322 23.08 16.28 -7.76
C ALA A 322 24.22 17.06 -7.07
N VAL A 323 24.70 18.10 -7.74
CA VAL A 323 25.62 19.07 -7.15
C VAL A 323 24.87 20.37 -6.97
N VAL A 324 24.80 20.85 -5.73
CA VAL A 324 24.24 22.17 -5.41
C VAL A 324 25.35 23.05 -4.87
N VAL A 325 25.51 24.23 -5.49
CA VAL A 325 26.45 25.26 -5.02
C VAL A 325 25.68 26.25 -4.16
N TYR A 326 26.19 26.49 -2.95
CA TYR A 326 25.65 27.49 -2.04
C TYR A 326 26.56 28.71 -1.97
N TYR A 327 25.99 29.90 -2.10
CA TYR A 327 26.67 31.17 -1.88
C TYR A 327 25.93 31.96 -0.80
N LYS A 328 26.63 32.32 0.29
CA LYS A 328 26.06 32.99 1.47
C LYS A 328 24.78 32.30 1.99
N GLY A 329 24.79 30.97 2.04
CA GLY A 329 23.67 30.16 2.53
C GLY A 329 22.53 29.94 1.54
N LYS A 330 22.58 30.52 0.33
CA LYS A 330 21.54 30.36 -0.70
C LYS A 330 22.00 29.45 -1.83
N PRO A 331 21.16 28.52 -2.33
CA PRO A 331 21.50 27.73 -3.49
C PRO A 331 21.52 28.63 -4.74
N VAL A 332 22.59 28.59 -5.52
CA VAL A 332 22.76 29.46 -6.71
C VAL A 332 22.96 28.68 -8.01
N GLN A 333 23.28 27.39 -7.92
CA GLN A 333 23.49 26.54 -9.08
C GLN A 333 23.21 25.09 -8.72
N ARG A 334 22.59 24.37 -9.67
CA ARG A 334 22.40 22.92 -9.60
C ARG A 334 22.91 22.28 -10.89
N SER A 335 23.69 21.23 -10.78
CA SER A 335 24.08 20.37 -11.90
C SER A 335 23.95 18.90 -11.50
N THR A 336 24.06 17.99 -12.47
CA THR A 336 23.99 16.55 -12.24
C THR A 336 25.14 15.84 -12.92
N PHE A 337 25.50 14.66 -12.40
CA PHE A 337 26.41 13.74 -13.05
C PHE A 337 26.13 12.31 -12.62
N THR A 338 26.50 11.34 -13.45
CA THR A 338 26.50 9.92 -13.07
C THR A 338 27.92 9.47 -12.73
N LEU A 339 28.03 8.67 -11.66
CA LEU A 339 29.22 7.96 -11.23
C LEU A 339 29.09 6.48 -11.60
N GLU A 340 30.01 5.98 -12.43
CA GLU A 340 30.03 4.59 -12.89
C GLU A 340 31.05 3.78 -12.08
N LYS A 341 31.98 3.06 -12.72
CA LYS A 341 32.97 2.20 -12.03
C LYS A 341 34.17 2.97 -11.48
N ALA A 342 34.52 4.11 -12.06
CA ALA A 342 35.68 4.90 -11.68
C ALA A 342 35.27 6.17 -10.92
N ASP A 343 36.17 6.63 -10.05
CA ASP A 343 36.06 7.94 -9.40
C ASP A 343 35.94 9.04 -10.44
N LYS A 344 35.19 10.10 -10.12
CA LYS A 344 34.92 11.19 -11.06
C LYS A 344 35.39 12.52 -10.51
N THR A 345 36.24 13.20 -11.26
CA THR A 345 36.60 14.59 -10.99
C THR A 345 35.48 15.50 -11.45
N VAL A 346 34.91 16.25 -10.50
CA VAL A 346 33.87 17.23 -10.75
C VAL A 346 34.50 18.62 -10.70
N ALA A 347 34.41 19.35 -11.81
CA ALA A 347 34.82 20.76 -11.89
C ALA A 347 33.60 21.67 -11.80
N ILE A 348 33.64 22.63 -10.89
CA ILE A 348 32.57 23.58 -10.60
C ILE A 348 32.97 24.96 -11.10
N VAL A 349 32.24 25.45 -12.09
CA VAL A 349 32.29 26.85 -12.51
C VAL A 349 30.99 27.51 -12.03
N VAL A 350 31.12 28.55 -11.19
CA VAL A 350 29.98 29.30 -10.66
C VAL A 350 29.62 30.40 -11.65
N ASN A 351 28.50 30.23 -12.35
CA ASN A 351 28.11 31.14 -13.43
C ASN A 351 27.22 32.30 -12.96
N SER A 352 26.61 32.19 -11.79
CA SER A 352 25.69 33.19 -11.22
C SER A 352 25.67 33.08 -9.69
N THR A 353 25.32 34.18 -9.03
CA THR A 353 25.06 34.23 -7.58
C THR A 353 23.57 34.44 -7.26
N THR A 354 22.70 34.42 -8.27
CA THR A 354 21.26 34.53 -8.10
C THR A 354 20.72 33.26 -7.46
N GLU A 355 19.88 33.41 -6.45
CA GLU A 355 19.23 32.29 -5.78
C GLU A 355 18.33 31.50 -6.75
N ILE A 356 18.47 30.18 -6.73
CA ILE A 356 17.62 29.26 -7.50
C ILE A 356 16.67 28.52 -6.56
N GLN A 357 15.54 28.07 -7.08
CA GLN A 357 14.67 27.15 -6.36
C GLN A 357 15.14 25.71 -6.60
N LEU A 358 15.36 24.97 -5.50
CA LEU A 358 15.64 23.55 -5.57
C LEU A 358 14.34 22.75 -5.69
N PRO A 359 14.38 21.53 -6.26
CA PRO A 359 13.23 20.63 -6.21
C PRO A 359 12.76 20.43 -4.76
N PRO A 360 11.44 20.40 -4.50
CA PRO A 360 10.91 20.13 -3.17
C PRO A 360 11.37 18.76 -2.67
N VAL A 361 11.58 18.65 -1.36
CA VAL A 361 11.82 17.36 -0.71
C VAL A 361 10.48 16.62 -0.63
N PHE A 362 10.41 15.47 -1.27
CA PHE A 362 9.23 14.63 -1.29
C PHE A 362 9.29 13.59 -0.17
N ASP A 363 8.26 13.54 0.67
CA ASP A 363 8.07 12.48 1.67
C ASP A 363 6.85 11.63 1.28
N PRO A 364 7.04 10.42 0.74
CA PRO A 364 5.93 9.56 0.31
C PRO A 364 5.16 8.92 1.48
N PHE A 365 5.71 8.98 2.70
CA PHE A 365 5.05 8.51 3.92
C PHE A 365 4.29 9.62 4.63
N ALA A 366 4.40 10.86 4.15
CA ALA A 366 3.45 11.88 4.52
C ALA A 366 2.04 11.39 4.13
N PRO A 367 1.01 11.62 4.97
CA PRO A 367 -0.34 11.20 4.67
C PRO A 367 -0.73 11.69 3.27
N PRO A 368 -1.41 10.85 2.49
CA PRO A 368 -1.66 11.11 1.10
C PRO A 368 -2.46 12.40 0.98
N GLN A 369 -1.96 13.34 0.19
CA GLN A 369 -2.86 14.24 -0.49
C GLN A 369 -3.43 13.48 -1.68
N ASN A 370 -4.66 12.99 -1.53
CA ASN A 370 -5.55 12.43 -2.57
C ASN A 370 -5.32 10.96 -2.97
N VAL A 371 -6.14 10.06 -2.40
CA VAL A 371 -6.56 8.79 -3.04
C VAL A 371 -7.94 9.07 -3.63
N ALA A 372 -8.16 8.81 -4.91
CA ALA A 372 -9.44 9.04 -5.57
C ALA A 372 -10.31 7.77 -5.55
N PHE A 373 -10.96 7.47 -4.43
CA PHE A 373 -12.34 6.98 -4.54
C PHE A 373 -13.14 8.07 -5.32
N ALA A 374 -14.44 7.93 -5.62
CA ALA A 374 -15.21 9.16 -5.87
C ALA A 374 -15.33 9.94 -4.54
N THR A 375 -14.19 10.32 -3.95
CA THR A 375 -13.96 11.12 -2.78
C THR A 375 -14.47 12.50 -3.14
N SER A 376 -15.76 12.67 -2.92
CA SER A 376 -16.38 13.96 -3.05
C SER A 376 -16.17 14.66 -1.70
N SER A 377 -15.81 15.94 -1.76
CA SER A 377 -16.19 16.90 -0.72
C SER A 377 -17.44 17.64 -1.15
N ALA A 378 -18.30 16.99 -1.95
CA ALA A 378 -19.49 17.61 -2.51
C ALA A 378 -20.36 18.10 -1.36
N ASN A 379 -20.83 19.35 -1.47
CA ASN A 379 -21.63 19.99 -0.44
C ASN A 379 -20.97 20.01 0.95
N LEU A 380 -19.62 19.96 1.03
CA LEU A 380 -18.91 20.09 2.30
C LEU A 380 -19.24 21.45 2.94
N GLN A 381 -19.87 21.40 4.10
CA GLN A 381 -20.32 22.59 4.80
C GLN A 381 -20.22 22.43 6.31
N THR A 382 -20.01 23.55 7.00
CA THR A 382 -20.15 23.63 8.45
C THR A 382 -21.62 23.90 8.76
N ILE A 383 -22.26 22.97 9.46
CA ILE A 383 -23.69 23.04 9.81
C ILE A 383 -23.93 23.69 11.18
N GLY A 384 -22.87 23.86 11.97
CA GLY A 384 -22.95 24.57 13.22
C GLY A 384 -21.68 24.46 14.05
N GLN A 385 -21.71 25.08 15.22
CA GLN A 385 -20.62 25.06 16.18
C GLN A 385 -21.18 25.08 17.60
N ALA A 386 -20.46 24.48 18.54
CA ALA A 386 -20.82 24.48 19.96
C ALA A 386 -19.56 24.58 20.82
N THR A 387 -19.68 25.27 21.94
CA THR A 387 -18.60 25.39 22.95
C THR A 387 -19.11 24.85 24.28
N SER A 388 -18.30 24.04 24.95
CA SER A 388 -18.61 23.56 26.28
C SER A 388 -18.54 24.74 27.27
N THR A 389 -19.52 24.84 28.17
CA THR A 389 -19.51 25.83 29.25
C THR A 389 -19.04 25.26 30.60
N SER A 390 -18.56 24.01 30.58
CA SER A 390 -17.98 23.34 31.75
C SER A 390 -16.80 24.12 32.31
N GLN A 391 -16.56 24.03 33.62
CA GLN A 391 -15.36 24.56 34.26
C GLN A 391 -14.30 23.47 34.51
N SER A 392 -14.60 22.21 34.14
CA SER A 392 -13.67 21.09 34.29
C SER A 392 -12.42 21.29 33.44
N GLN A 393 -11.26 20.97 34.02
CA GLN A 393 -9.99 20.88 33.30
C GLN A 393 -9.74 19.48 32.73
N GLN A 394 -10.57 18.50 33.11
CA GLN A 394 -10.51 17.14 32.60
C GLN A 394 -11.59 16.94 31.54
N LEU A 395 -11.22 16.25 30.46
CA LEU A 395 -12.17 15.84 29.42
C LEU A 395 -13.08 14.74 29.96
N GLN A 396 -14.34 15.09 30.20
CA GLN A 396 -15.38 14.18 30.69
C GLN A 396 -16.39 13.92 29.58
N CYS A 397 -16.78 12.66 29.37
CA CYS A 397 -17.77 12.30 28.37
C CYS A 397 -18.81 11.33 28.94
N VAL A 398 -20.07 11.51 28.55
CA VAL A 398 -21.22 10.70 28.97
C VAL A 398 -22.06 10.37 27.74
N SER A 399 -22.52 9.13 27.62
CA SER A 399 -23.42 8.70 26.55
C SER A 399 -24.88 8.94 26.93
N ARG A 400 -25.66 9.51 26.02
CA ARG A 400 -27.10 9.77 26.19
C ARG A 400 -27.85 9.11 25.05
N ARG A 401 -28.86 8.30 25.36
CA ARG A 401 -29.67 7.60 24.36
C ARG A 401 -31.06 8.21 24.25
N SER A 402 -31.57 8.26 23.02
CA SER A 402 -32.97 8.59 22.76
C SER A 402 -33.90 7.46 23.24
N PRO A 403 -35.21 7.76 23.40
CA PRO A 403 -36.24 6.73 23.27
C PRO A 403 -36.12 5.98 21.93
N VAL A 404 -36.69 4.78 21.85
CA VAL A 404 -36.76 4.01 20.60
C VAL A 404 -37.73 4.72 19.64
N SER A 405 -37.38 4.79 18.35
CA SER A 405 -38.26 5.33 17.31
C SER A 405 -39.52 4.46 17.14
N ALA A 406 -40.54 5.02 16.48
CA ALA A 406 -41.61 4.18 15.93
C ALA A 406 -41.04 3.21 14.86
N ILE A 407 -41.72 2.09 14.64
CA ILE A 407 -41.35 1.13 13.58
C ILE A 407 -41.78 1.68 12.21
N GLY A 408 -41.00 1.39 11.18
CA GLY A 408 -41.28 1.76 9.79
C GLY A 408 -40.24 2.70 9.21
N ASP A 409 -40.28 2.82 7.89
CA ASP A 409 -39.32 3.60 7.10
C ASP A 409 -39.31 5.09 7.48
N GLU A 410 -38.13 5.72 7.41
CA GLU A 410 -37.86 7.12 7.75
C GLU A 410 -38.29 7.55 9.17
N ARG A 411 -38.64 6.62 10.06
CA ARG A 411 -38.95 6.95 11.46
C ARG A 411 -37.66 7.29 12.18
N THR A 412 -37.71 8.38 12.94
CA THR A 412 -36.53 8.94 13.60
C THR A 412 -36.58 8.83 15.11
N ALA A 413 -35.40 8.79 15.71
CA ALA A 413 -35.22 9.05 17.12
C ALA A 413 -34.08 10.05 17.30
N SER A 414 -34.27 11.07 18.13
CA SER A 414 -33.30 12.15 18.32
C SER A 414 -32.92 12.31 19.78
N ILE A 415 -31.67 12.72 20.02
CA ILE A 415 -31.15 13.07 21.34
C ILE A 415 -30.13 14.20 21.23
N SER A 416 -30.00 15.00 22.28
CA SER A 416 -29.00 16.06 22.37
C SER A 416 -28.30 16.04 23.73
N CYS A 417 -27.13 16.66 23.80
CA CYS A 417 -26.38 16.78 25.05
C CYS A 417 -27.03 17.73 26.05
N ASN A 418 -26.69 17.63 27.34
CA ASN A 418 -27.22 18.58 28.32
C ASN A 418 -26.53 19.94 28.21
N THR A 419 -27.10 20.95 28.88
CA THR A 419 -26.45 22.26 29.00
C THR A 419 -25.05 22.10 29.61
N GLY A 420 -24.03 22.69 28.96
CA GLY A 420 -22.63 22.58 29.37
C GLY A 420 -21.80 21.54 28.62
N GLU A 421 -22.45 20.64 27.89
CA GLU A 421 -21.83 19.60 27.08
C GLU A 421 -21.91 19.94 25.58
N VAL A 422 -20.98 19.37 24.80
CA VAL A 422 -21.00 19.38 23.34
C VAL A 422 -21.14 17.96 22.81
N LEU A 423 -21.75 17.81 21.63
CA LEU A 423 -21.92 16.52 20.97
C LEU A 423 -20.60 16.11 20.30
N ALA A 424 -19.78 15.34 21.01
CA ALA A 424 -18.50 14.86 20.51
C ALA A 424 -18.66 13.71 19.50
N GLY A 425 -19.73 12.92 19.61
CA GLY A 425 -20.05 11.88 18.65
C GLY A 425 -21.54 11.57 18.58
N CYS A 426 -21.97 11.08 17.43
CA CYS A 426 -23.33 10.64 17.16
C CYS A 426 -23.26 9.26 16.52
N SER A 427 -23.96 8.29 17.09
CA SER A 427 -24.11 6.95 16.54
C SER A 427 -25.56 6.51 16.64
N SER A 428 -25.92 5.47 15.89
CA SER A 428 -27.22 4.81 16.00
C SER A 428 -27.10 3.31 16.00
N PHE A 429 -28.16 2.64 16.46
CA PHE A 429 -28.27 1.19 16.34
C PHE A 429 -29.73 0.73 16.29
N ALA A 430 -29.96 -0.38 15.61
CA ALA A 430 -31.27 -1.04 15.55
C ALA A 430 -31.49 -1.93 16.79
N THR A 431 -32.68 -1.84 17.40
CA THR A 431 -32.97 -2.54 18.67
C THR A 431 -33.11 -4.06 18.56
N ASN A 432 -33.30 -4.58 17.36
CA ASN A 432 -33.37 -6.01 17.04
C ASN A 432 -32.08 -6.55 16.42
N ASN A 433 -30.99 -5.77 16.39
CA ASN A 433 -29.73 -6.09 15.72
C ASN A 433 -29.86 -6.31 14.20
N ASP A 434 -30.92 -5.81 13.55
CA ASP A 434 -31.06 -5.86 12.09
C ASP A 434 -30.26 -4.71 11.43
N TRP A 435 -29.85 -4.91 10.18
CA TRP A 435 -29.09 -3.93 9.40
C TRP A 435 -29.97 -2.83 8.78
N ARG A 436 -31.31 -2.98 8.80
CA ARG A 436 -32.29 -2.08 8.18
C ARG A 436 -32.42 -0.74 8.92
N ARG A 437 -31.34 0.03 8.89
CA ARG A 437 -31.20 1.39 9.42
C ARG A 437 -30.49 2.24 8.37
N ASP A 438 -30.92 3.48 8.26
CA ASP A 438 -30.41 4.41 7.25
C ASP A 438 -29.17 5.15 7.70
N GLY A 439 -28.95 5.24 9.01
CA GLY A 439 -27.85 6.03 9.52
C GLY A 439 -28.16 6.82 10.76
N GLU A 440 -27.20 7.68 11.03
CA GLU A 440 -27.36 8.81 11.89
C GLU A 440 -26.85 10.08 11.22
N GLN A 441 -27.55 11.18 11.49
CA GLN A 441 -27.10 12.51 11.10
C GLN A 441 -26.93 13.38 12.34
N VAL A 442 -26.04 14.36 12.18
CA VAL A 442 -25.96 15.50 13.09
C VAL A 442 -26.68 16.67 12.44
N THR A 443 -27.65 17.24 13.13
CA THR A 443 -28.35 18.47 12.71
C THR A 443 -28.24 19.55 13.78
N PHE A 444 -28.55 20.79 13.40
CA PHE A 444 -28.61 21.92 14.33
C PHE A 444 -30.04 22.40 14.51
N VAL A 445 -30.59 22.23 15.71
CA VAL A 445 -31.93 22.70 16.08
C VAL A 445 -31.79 23.70 17.21
N ASN A 446 -32.28 24.93 17.00
CA ASN A 446 -32.22 26.02 17.98
C ASN A 446 -30.79 26.27 18.52
N GLY A 447 -29.79 26.22 17.65
CA GLY A 447 -28.38 26.46 18.00
C GLY A 447 -27.69 25.30 18.72
N LYS A 448 -28.32 24.11 18.79
CA LYS A 448 -27.78 22.93 19.47
C LYS A 448 -27.63 21.77 18.49
N ALA A 449 -26.50 21.07 18.59
CA ALA A 449 -26.27 19.83 17.86
C ALA A 449 -27.20 18.72 18.37
N VAL A 450 -27.89 18.05 17.45
CA VAL A 450 -28.83 16.95 17.70
C VAL A 450 -28.37 15.73 16.92
N CYS A 451 -28.20 14.61 17.61
CA CYS A 451 -27.96 13.31 16.99
C CYS A 451 -29.31 12.67 16.66
N THR A 452 -29.55 12.33 15.39
CA THR A 452 -30.81 11.72 14.94
C THR A 452 -30.52 10.44 14.18
N ALA A 453 -31.12 9.35 14.64
CA ALA A 453 -31.08 8.03 14.03
C ALA A 453 -32.30 7.82 13.12
N PHE A 454 -32.10 7.10 12.02
CA PHE A 454 -33.12 6.82 11.01
C PHE A 454 -33.32 5.32 10.83
N ASN A 455 -34.58 4.88 10.92
CA ASN A 455 -34.98 3.59 10.43
C ASN A 455 -34.84 3.56 8.91
N GLY A 456 -34.40 2.42 8.36
CA GLY A 456 -34.40 2.20 6.92
C GLY A 456 -35.62 1.42 6.44
N TYR A 457 -35.64 1.21 5.13
CA TYR A 457 -36.71 0.52 4.43
C TYR A 457 -36.96 -0.89 5.00
N TYR A 458 -38.22 -1.25 5.20
CA TYR A 458 -38.67 -2.50 5.84
C TYR A 458 -38.13 -2.79 7.26
N SER A 459 -37.71 -1.76 8.00
CA SER A 459 -37.39 -1.89 9.42
C SER A 459 -38.55 -2.52 10.21
N SER A 460 -38.25 -3.60 10.94
CA SER A 460 -39.21 -4.33 11.78
C SER A 460 -39.10 -3.98 13.28
N ALA A 461 -38.12 -3.14 13.62
CA ALA A 461 -37.91 -2.60 14.96
C ALA A 461 -37.44 -1.14 14.84
N GLY A 462 -37.63 -0.35 15.90
CA GLY A 462 -37.12 1.02 15.93
C GLY A 462 -35.62 1.08 16.18
N VAL A 463 -35.01 2.20 15.79
CA VAL A 463 -33.63 2.58 16.11
C VAL A 463 -33.55 3.44 17.36
N GLN A 464 -32.36 3.51 17.95
CA GLN A 464 -32.00 4.51 18.95
C GLN A 464 -30.83 5.36 18.46
N ALA A 465 -30.88 6.65 18.74
CA ALA A 465 -29.74 7.55 18.61
C ALA A 465 -28.96 7.58 19.92
N GLU A 466 -27.64 7.59 19.83
CA GLU A 466 -26.75 7.82 20.96
C GLU A 466 -25.87 9.05 20.72
N ALA A 467 -26.00 10.03 21.61
CA ALA A 467 -25.13 11.19 21.68
C ALA A 467 -24.01 10.93 22.68
N ARG A 468 -22.75 10.96 22.21
CA ARG A 468 -21.58 11.01 23.09
C ARG A 468 -21.30 12.47 23.44
N CYS A 469 -21.61 12.85 24.66
CA CYS A 469 -21.60 14.22 25.14
C CYS A 469 -20.37 14.49 25.98
N CYS A 470 -19.48 15.36 25.51
CA CYS A 470 -18.25 15.68 26.19
C CYS A 470 -18.26 17.11 26.75
N SER A 471 -17.50 17.32 27.82
CA SER A 471 -17.33 18.63 28.45
C SER A 471 -15.90 18.84 28.92
N LEU A 472 -15.39 20.06 28.72
CA LEU A 472 -14.07 20.53 29.10
C LEU A 472 -14.05 22.05 28.89
N ARG A 473 -13.41 22.80 29.79
CA ARG A 473 -13.45 24.28 29.83
C ARG A 473 -13.13 25.00 28.51
N THR A 474 -12.26 24.42 27.69
CA THR A 474 -11.79 25.01 26.44
C THR A 474 -12.28 24.26 25.21
N LEU A 475 -13.18 23.28 25.38
CA LEU A 475 -13.64 22.42 24.29
C LEU A 475 -14.62 23.15 23.38
N GLN A 476 -14.25 23.22 22.11
CA GLN A 476 -15.05 23.80 21.03
C GLN A 476 -15.15 22.78 19.91
N CYS A 477 -16.34 22.63 19.34
CA CYS A 477 -16.61 21.72 18.23
C CYS A 477 -17.27 22.47 17.07
N ARG A 478 -16.75 22.28 15.87
CA ARG A 478 -17.43 22.58 14.61
C ARG A 478 -18.00 21.28 14.04
N TYR A 479 -19.22 21.37 13.54
CA TYR A 479 -19.94 20.23 12.98
C TYR A 479 -20.00 20.39 11.49
N ARG A 480 -19.57 19.37 10.78
CA ARG A 480 -19.44 19.40 9.33
C ARG A 480 -20.17 18.22 8.72
N THR A 481 -20.66 18.43 7.52
CA THR A 481 -21.22 17.36 6.67
C THR A 481 -20.73 17.53 5.26
N ALA A 482 -20.65 16.43 4.54
CA ALA A 482 -20.50 16.41 3.10
C ALA A 482 -21.32 15.24 2.55
N GLY A 483 -21.66 15.33 1.26
CA GLY A 483 -22.33 14.25 0.53
C GLY A 483 -23.40 14.76 -0.44
N PRO A 484 -24.05 13.84 -1.17
CA PRO A 484 -23.81 12.40 -1.08
C PRO A 484 -22.45 11.99 -1.69
N SER A 485 -21.95 10.82 -1.31
CA SER A 485 -20.89 10.12 -2.03
C SER A 485 -21.29 9.87 -3.49
N GLY A 486 -20.39 9.30 -4.29
CA GLY A 486 -20.79 8.67 -5.54
C GLY A 486 -21.73 7.46 -5.31
N LYS A 487 -22.13 6.83 -6.42
CA LYS A 487 -23.04 5.68 -6.45
C LYS A 487 -22.33 4.35 -6.74
N GLY A 488 -21.02 4.37 -6.98
CA GLY A 488 -20.23 3.14 -7.04
C GLY A 488 -20.13 2.54 -5.65
N GLU A 489 -20.15 1.20 -5.58
CA GLU A 489 -19.87 0.46 -4.36
C GLU A 489 -18.50 0.86 -3.78
N GLY A 490 -18.47 1.21 -2.50
CA GLY A 490 -17.28 1.70 -1.82
C GLY A 490 -16.94 3.17 -2.07
N ASP A 491 -17.78 3.95 -2.77
CA ASP A 491 -17.53 5.39 -2.89
C ASP A 491 -17.61 6.08 -1.53
N GLU A 492 -16.75 7.09 -1.38
CA GLU A 492 -16.50 7.74 -0.11
C GLU A 492 -16.84 9.23 -0.15
N VAL A 493 -17.20 9.77 1.00
CA VAL A 493 -17.27 11.21 1.24
C VAL A 493 -16.39 11.58 2.43
N ILE A 494 -15.46 12.51 2.21
CA ILE A 494 -14.51 12.94 3.24
C ILE A 494 -14.96 14.26 3.88
N ILE A 495 -14.93 14.27 5.22
CA ILE A 495 -15.27 15.41 6.05
C ILE A 495 -14.04 15.77 6.88
N PRO A 496 -13.20 16.71 6.40
CA PRO A 496 -11.99 17.09 7.10
C PRO A 496 -12.29 17.85 8.39
N CYS A 497 -11.42 17.73 9.38
CA CYS A 497 -11.33 18.62 10.52
C CYS A 497 -10.13 19.55 10.33
N GLU A 498 -10.37 20.86 10.38
CA GLU A 498 -9.37 21.88 10.04
C GLU A 498 -8.90 22.61 11.30
N ASN A 499 -7.80 23.36 11.21
CA ASN A 499 -7.35 24.28 12.26
C ASN A 499 -7.06 23.59 13.62
N ASN A 500 -6.30 22.50 13.61
CA ASN A 500 -5.96 21.71 14.81
C ASN A 500 -7.17 21.06 15.53
N GLU A 501 -8.28 20.91 14.82
CA GLU A 501 -9.41 20.11 15.30
C GLU A 501 -9.19 18.63 15.00
N TYR A 502 -9.68 17.79 15.92
CA TYR A 502 -9.71 16.34 15.77
C TYR A 502 -11.15 15.88 15.55
N PRO A 503 -11.41 14.85 14.73
CA PRO A 503 -12.72 14.22 14.64
C PRO A 503 -12.97 13.43 15.93
N LEU A 504 -13.71 14.01 16.87
CA LEU A 504 -14.06 13.33 18.11
C LEU A 504 -15.14 12.27 17.89
N GLY A 505 -15.87 12.35 16.77
CA GLY A 505 -16.91 11.43 16.37
C GLY A 505 -17.31 11.62 14.92
N CYS A 506 -17.57 10.52 14.24
CA CYS A 506 -18.05 10.46 12.86
C CYS A 506 -19.39 9.74 12.80
N GLY A 507 -20.23 10.12 11.84
CA GLY A 507 -21.52 9.49 11.56
C GLY A 507 -21.76 9.38 10.05
N THR A 508 -22.65 8.49 9.64
CA THR A 508 -23.05 8.35 8.23
C THR A 508 -24.55 8.10 8.11
N TRP A 509 -25.15 8.68 7.07
CA TRP A 509 -26.56 8.52 6.75
C TRP A 509 -26.81 8.43 5.25
N THR A 510 -27.78 7.61 4.86
CA THR A 510 -28.27 7.42 3.50
C THR A 510 -29.78 7.26 3.51
N TYR A 511 -30.42 7.31 2.35
CA TYR A 511 -31.86 7.11 2.20
C TYR A 511 -32.26 5.63 2.04
N ASP A 512 -31.31 4.73 1.74
CA ASP A 512 -31.61 3.35 1.30
C ASP A 512 -30.89 2.25 2.12
N ALA A 513 -30.46 2.52 3.35
CA ALA A 513 -29.67 1.60 4.20
C ALA A 513 -28.39 1.00 3.58
N GLU A 514 -27.94 1.50 2.44
CA GLU A 514 -26.77 1.09 1.64
C GLU A 514 -25.48 1.80 2.12
N SER A 515 -25.08 1.54 3.37
CA SER A 515 -23.87 2.12 3.97
C SER A 515 -22.93 1.09 4.61
N ALA A 516 -21.64 1.24 4.30
CA ALA A 516 -20.51 0.57 4.96
C ALA A 516 -20.12 1.18 6.32
N GLY A 517 -20.88 2.18 6.78
CA GLY A 517 -20.61 2.91 8.02
C GLY A 517 -19.54 3.98 7.86
N THR A 518 -18.76 4.19 8.91
CA THR A 518 -17.81 5.30 9.02
C THR A 518 -16.38 4.82 9.23
N ILE A 519 -15.43 5.55 8.65
CA ILE A 519 -14.01 5.39 8.93
C ILE A 519 -13.53 6.67 9.62
N PHE A 520 -12.80 6.51 10.73
CA PHE A 520 -12.24 7.62 11.49
C PHE A 520 -10.76 7.73 11.13
N THR A 521 -10.23 8.94 11.07
CA THR A 521 -8.78 9.16 11.06
C THR A 521 -8.41 10.18 12.13
N SER A 522 -7.13 10.52 12.24
CA SER A 522 -6.70 11.57 13.17
C SER A 522 -7.13 12.98 12.76
N VAL A 523 -7.58 13.18 11.50
CA VAL A 523 -7.81 14.52 10.93
C VAL A 523 -9.06 14.64 10.06
N PHE A 524 -9.77 13.54 9.77
CA PHE A 524 -11.02 13.57 9.02
C PHE A 524 -11.92 12.37 9.34
N CYS A 525 -13.20 12.52 9.04
CA CYS A 525 -14.16 11.42 8.98
C CYS A 525 -14.41 11.02 7.53
N VAL A 526 -14.75 9.75 7.31
CA VAL A 526 -15.21 9.23 6.03
C VAL A 526 -16.54 8.53 6.22
N GLY A 527 -17.53 8.85 5.38
CA GLY A 527 -18.70 8.01 5.18
C GLY A 527 -18.49 7.17 3.92
N GLN A 528 -18.68 5.86 4.02
CA GLN A 528 -18.54 4.94 2.89
C GLN A 528 -19.89 4.28 2.59
N ASN A 529 -20.21 4.18 1.31
CA ASN A 529 -21.43 3.52 0.85
C ASN A 529 -21.23 2.00 0.65
N ASP A 530 -22.33 1.29 0.44
CA ASP A 530 -22.34 -0.14 0.08
C ASP A 530 -23.42 -0.36 -0.99
N ASP A 531 -23.03 -0.26 -2.26
CA ASP A 531 -23.88 -0.35 -3.46
C ASP A 531 -25.14 0.55 -3.45
N PRO A 532 -25.00 1.89 -3.33
CA PRO A 532 -26.16 2.73 -3.07
C PRO A 532 -26.89 3.23 -4.33
N ASN A 533 -28.19 3.46 -4.22
CA ASN A 533 -28.97 4.16 -5.24
C ASN A 533 -28.77 5.70 -5.22
N VAL A 534 -28.47 6.29 -4.06
CA VAL A 534 -28.39 7.76 -3.86
C VAL A 534 -27.02 8.24 -3.33
N GLY A 535 -26.22 7.36 -2.72
CA GLY A 535 -24.95 7.69 -2.05
C GLY A 535 -25.15 8.03 -0.57
N VAL A 536 -24.05 8.07 0.20
CA VAL A 536 -24.07 8.36 1.64
C VAL A 536 -23.64 9.79 1.95
N TYR A 537 -24.19 10.36 3.02
CA TYR A 537 -23.72 11.61 3.63
C TYR A 537 -22.90 11.28 4.87
N GLY A 538 -21.76 11.93 5.01
CA GLY A 538 -20.93 11.80 6.21
C GLY A 538 -21.02 13.03 7.10
N TYR A 539 -20.77 12.83 8.40
CA TYR A 539 -20.82 13.84 9.44
C TYR A 539 -19.58 13.76 10.32
N ALA A 540 -19.05 14.91 10.71
CA ALA A 540 -17.92 15.01 11.64
C ALA A 540 -18.19 16.02 12.75
N SER A 541 -17.92 15.61 13.99
CA SER A 541 -17.76 16.50 15.14
C SER A 541 -16.27 16.85 15.31
N CYS A 542 -15.84 17.92 14.64
CA CYS A 542 -14.46 18.39 14.66
C CYS A 542 -14.21 19.28 15.86
N CYS A 543 -13.43 18.83 16.84
CA CYS A 543 -13.24 19.56 18.09
C CYS A 543 -11.78 19.85 18.42
N GLN A 544 -11.58 20.95 19.13
CA GLN A 544 -10.31 21.40 19.66
C GLN A 544 -10.47 21.85 21.11
N ALA A 545 -9.36 21.87 21.85
CA ALA A 545 -9.29 22.43 23.19
C ALA A 545 -7.89 23.02 23.43
N THR A 546 -7.76 23.89 24.42
CA THR A 546 -6.48 24.50 24.84
C THR A 546 -6.01 23.88 26.16
N PRO A 547 -4.72 23.48 26.33
CA PRO A 547 -3.58 23.73 25.44
C PRO A 547 -3.61 22.94 24.11
N SER A 548 -4.01 21.67 24.13
CA SER A 548 -4.37 20.90 22.93
C SER A 548 -5.13 19.63 23.31
N LEU A 549 -5.85 19.05 22.34
CA LEU A 549 -6.30 17.66 22.42
C LEU A 549 -5.24 16.76 21.77
N HIS A 550 -5.08 15.56 22.32
CA HIS A 550 -4.33 14.47 21.68
C HIS A 550 -5.29 13.30 21.48
N CYS A 551 -5.66 13.04 20.23
CA CYS A 551 -6.61 12.01 19.86
C CYS A 551 -5.94 10.90 19.06
N VAL A 552 -6.37 9.66 19.29
CA VAL A 552 -6.02 8.48 18.49
C VAL A 552 -7.29 7.80 18.03
N THR A 553 -7.28 7.29 16.81
CA THR A 553 -8.34 6.43 16.29
C THR A 553 -8.00 4.98 16.55
N MET A 554 -9.00 4.21 16.93
CA MET A 554 -8.86 2.80 17.28
C MET A 554 -9.90 1.97 16.51
N TYR A 555 -9.48 0.77 16.11
CA TYR A 555 -10.33 -0.24 15.46
C TYR A 555 -10.27 -1.53 16.27
N SER A 556 -11.40 -2.22 16.41
CA SER A 556 -11.41 -3.58 16.93
C SER A 556 -11.03 -4.59 15.84
N GLU A 557 -10.81 -5.84 16.24
CA GLU A 557 -10.99 -6.98 15.33
C GLU A 557 -12.43 -7.02 14.79
N PHE A 558 -12.62 -7.71 13.67
CA PHE A 558 -13.97 -7.95 13.13
C PHE A 558 -14.80 -8.82 14.08
N SER A 559 -16.10 -8.55 14.13
CA SER A 559 -17.07 -9.42 14.79
C SER A 559 -17.13 -10.79 14.09
N GLY A 560 -17.78 -11.74 14.75
CA GLY A 560 -18.19 -12.98 14.10
C GLY A 560 -19.22 -12.75 12.96
N PRO A 561 -19.51 -13.82 12.20
CA PRO A 561 -20.32 -13.74 10.98
C PRO A 561 -21.83 -13.69 11.23
N ASN A 562 -22.32 -13.95 12.43
CA ASN A 562 -23.75 -14.08 12.69
C ASN A 562 -24.39 -12.72 13.00
N VAL A 563 -25.69 -12.61 12.72
CA VAL A 563 -26.49 -11.45 13.15
C VAL A 563 -26.44 -11.33 14.67
N GLY A 564 -26.10 -10.15 15.17
CA GLY A 564 -25.94 -9.87 16.60
C GLY A 564 -24.53 -10.08 17.14
N ASP A 565 -23.60 -10.64 16.36
CA ASP A 565 -22.19 -10.75 16.78
C ASP A 565 -21.60 -9.35 17.01
N ARG A 566 -20.82 -9.22 18.08
CA ARG A 566 -20.31 -7.94 18.56
C ARG A 566 -18.82 -7.81 18.31
N ALA A 567 -18.43 -6.66 17.77
CA ALA A 567 -17.08 -6.16 17.88
C ALA A 567 -17.03 -5.18 19.05
N VAL A 568 -15.95 -5.22 19.85
CA VAL A 568 -15.83 -4.42 21.06
C VAL A 568 -14.44 -3.81 21.14
N LEU A 569 -14.39 -2.53 21.51
CA LEU A 569 -13.17 -1.75 21.60
C LEU A 569 -13.19 -0.85 22.84
N THR A 570 -12.06 -0.76 23.54
CA THR A 570 -11.84 0.16 24.66
C THR A 570 -10.63 1.06 24.38
N CYS A 571 -10.62 2.25 24.97
CA CYS A 571 -9.47 3.14 24.85
C CYS A 571 -8.25 2.61 25.64
N PRO A 572 -7.02 2.97 25.24
CA PRO A 572 -5.81 2.52 25.93
C PRO A 572 -5.77 2.93 27.41
N SER A 573 -5.51 1.96 28.30
CA SER A 573 -5.54 2.14 29.76
C SER A 573 -4.36 2.95 30.33
N GLY A 574 -3.24 3.07 29.59
CA GLY A 574 -1.98 3.63 30.10
C GLY A 574 -1.85 5.16 30.11
N TYR A 575 -2.82 5.92 29.55
CA TYR A 575 -2.62 7.36 29.28
C TYR A 575 -3.87 8.23 29.50
N SER A 576 -4.83 7.78 30.32
CA SER A 576 -6.07 8.52 30.64
C SER A 576 -6.85 8.97 29.39
N PHE A 577 -6.90 8.12 28.37
CA PHE A 577 -7.73 8.39 27.19
C PHE A 577 -9.21 8.25 27.53
N THR A 578 -9.99 9.23 27.11
CA THR A 578 -11.45 9.23 27.19
C THR A 578 -12.01 8.85 25.81
N LEU A 579 -12.94 7.89 25.78
CA LEU A 579 -13.66 7.55 24.56
C LEU A 579 -14.61 8.70 24.20
N THR A 580 -14.34 9.41 23.11
CA THR A 580 -15.09 10.59 22.67
C THR A 580 -16.07 10.31 21.55
N GLY A 581 -15.87 9.22 20.81
CA GLY A 581 -16.74 8.79 19.72
C GLY A 581 -16.69 7.30 19.53
N CYS A 582 -17.79 6.74 19.05
CA CYS A 582 -17.97 5.34 18.74
C CYS A 582 -18.85 5.23 17.51
N ASN A 583 -18.45 4.43 16.55
CA ASN A 583 -19.27 4.01 15.43
C ASN A 583 -18.79 2.63 14.95
N TYR A 584 -19.18 2.21 13.75
CA TYR A 584 -18.69 0.99 13.13
C TYR A 584 -18.26 1.23 11.69
N HIS A 585 -17.48 0.27 11.20
CA HIS A 585 -17.19 0.08 9.79
C HIS A 585 -17.50 -1.37 9.41
N ALA A 586 -18.15 -1.57 8.27
CA ALA A 586 -18.50 -2.85 7.72
C ALA A 586 -18.15 -2.86 6.23
N PRO A 587 -17.02 -3.45 5.82
CA PRO A 587 -16.58 -3.44 4.42
C PRO A 587 -17.60 -4.05 3.45
N ASN A 588 -18.45 -4.96 3.94
CA ASN A 588 -19.55 -5.58 3.20
C ASN A 588 -20.92 -5.03 3.65
N GLY A 589 -20.95 -3.78 4.09
CA GLY A 589 -22.10 -3.05 4.61
C GLY A 589 -22.95 -3.76 5.66
N ARG A 590 -24.22 -3.37 5.76
CA ARG A 590 -25.25 -4.01 6.57
C ARG A 590 -24.89 -4.21 8.06
N GLY A 591 -24.32 -3.18 8.69
CA GLY A 591 -24.14 -3.15 10.14
C GLY A 591 -25.42 -2.72 10.87
N ALA A 592 -25.69 -3.30 12.04
CA ALA A 592 -26.82 -2.92 12.89
C ALA A 592 -26.54 -1.65 13.72
N GLY A 593 -25.39 -1.02 13.52
CA GLY A 593 -25.00 0.18 14.22
C GLY A 593 -23.99 -0.04 15.33
N ALA A 594 -23.74 1.01 16.09
CA ALA A 594 -22.81 0.99 17.20
C ALA A 594 -23.26 1.90 18.35
N PHE A 595 -22.81 1.56 19.55
CA PHE A 595 -23.08 2.32 20.77
C PHE A 595 -21.97 2.10 21.80
N ILE A 596 -21.98 2.95 22.82
CA ILE A 596 -21.08 2.88 23.95
C ILE A 596 -21.79 2.17 25.09
N GLN A 597 -21.09 1.19 25.67
CA GLN A 597 -21.54 0.46 26.84
C GLN A 597 -20.40 0.39 27.86
N ALA A 598 -20.71 0.58 29.14
CA ALA A 598 -19.75 0.31 30.20
C ALA A 598 -19.57 -1.20 30.37
N ILE A 599 -18.37 -1.71 30.08
CA ILE A 599 -17.97 -3.10 30.29
C ILE A 599 -16.91 -3.09 31.38
N ASN A 600 -17.18 -3.76 32.51
CA ASN A 600 -16.32 -3.74 33.69
C ASN A 600 -15.99 -2.32 34.19
N GLY A 601 -16.95 -1.39 34.07
CA GLY A 601 -16.77 0.01 34.47
C GLY A 601 -15.99 0.88 33.47
N VAL A 602 -15.63 0.36 32.30
CA VAL A 602 -14.93 1.10 31.24
C VAL A 602 -15.85 1.30 30.03
N ASP A 603 -15.96 2.55 29.57
CA ASP A 603 -16.69 2.86 28.34
C ASP A 603 -16.04 2.13 27.16
N SER A 604 -16.83 1.27 26.52
CA SER A 604 -16.42 0.44 25.40
C SER A 604 -17.31 0.78 24.20
N CYS A 605 -16.71 0.98 23.03
CA CYS A 605 -17.44 1.04 21.78
C CYS A 605 -17.83 -0.38 21.35
N VAL A 606 -19.10 -0.58 21.05
CA VAL A 606 -19.68 -1.87 20.64
C VAL A 606 -20.33 -1.67 19.29
N ALA A 607 -19.85 -2.40 18.28
CA ALA A 607 -20.46 -2.49 16.97
C ALA A 607 -21.17 -3.83 16.80
N ILE A 608 -22.33 -3.83 16.12
CA ILE A 608 -23.15 -5.02 15.96
C ILE A 608 -23.27 -5.39 14.49
N ASN A 609 -22.97 -6.65 14.20
CA ASN A 609 -23.19 -7.22 12.88
C ASN A 609 -24.69 -7.39 12.62
N GLY A 610 -25.20 -6.71 11.60
CA GLY A 610 -26.62 -6.70 11.29
C GLY A 610 -27.05 -7.77 10.29
N TYR A 611 -26.10 -8.48 9.70
CA TYR A 611 -26.36 -9.40 8.59
C TYR A 611 -25.54 -10.68 8.69
N GLN A 612 -26.12 -11.80 8.23
CA GLN A 612 -25.40 -13.06 8.17
C GLN A 612 -24.30 -12.99 7.11
N ARG A 613 -23.05 -13.17 7.54
CA ARG A 613 -21.88 -13.17 6.64
C ARG A 613 -21.66 -14.54 6.02
N TYR A 614 -21.28 -14.52 4.75
CA TYR A 614 -20.90 -15.70 3.99
C TYR A 614 -19.38 -15.90 3.98
N ALA A 615 -18.93 -17.05 3.47
CA ALA A 615 -17.51 -17.38 3.43
C ALA A 615 -16.72 -16.30 2.65
N GLY A 616 -15.75 -15.68 3.31
CA GLY A 616 -14.92 -14.61 2.75
C GLY A 616 -15.39 -13.18 3.07
N GLU A 617 -16.58 -13.01 3.65
CA GLU A 617 -17.06 -11.72 4.13
C GLU A 617 -16.61 -11.45 5.57
N ASN A 618 -16.30 -10.18 5.84
CA ASN A 618 -15.99 -9.74 7.19
C ASN A 618 -17.26 -9.32 7.93
N GLY A 619 -17.25 -9.48 9.25
CA GLY A 619 -18.24 -8.88 10.13
C GLY A 619 -18.10 -7.36 10.21
N VAL A 620 -18.50 -6.78 11.34
CA VAL A 620 -18.30 -5.34 11.58
C VAL A 620 -17.08 -5.10 12.46
N GLN A 621 -16.47 -3.93 12.35
CA GLN A 621 -15.49 -3.42 13.32
C GLN A 621 -16.09 -2.28 14.11
N SER A 622 -15.77 -2.20 15.39
CA SER A 622 -15.94 -0.98 16.18
C SER A 622 -14.85 0.01 15.79
N VAL A 623 -15.26 1.25 15.57
CA VAL A 623 -14.37 2.37 15.28
C VAL A 623 -14.58 3.44 16.34
N ALA A 624 -13.51 3.89 16.99
CA ALA A 624 -13.63 4.86 18.08
C ALA A 624 -12.54 5.93 18.02
N ALA A 625 -12.89 7.12 18.49
CA ALA A 625 -11.94 8.18 18.83
C ALA A 625 -11.67 8.16 20.33
N CYS A 626 -10.39 8.13 20.69
CA CYS A 626 -9.91 8.18 22.06
C CYS A 626 -9.07 9.44 22.24
N CYS A 627 -9.52 10.39 23.05
CA CYS A 627 -8.85 11.68 23.23
C CYS A 627 -8.46 11.92 24.69
N ARG A 628 -7.39 12.68 24.87
CA ARG A 628 -6.97 13.24 26.16
C ARG A 628 -6.56 14.70 25.99
N VAL A 629 -6.55 15.46 27.07
CA VAL A 629 -5.96 16.81 27.09
C VAL A 629 -4.45 16.65 27.20
N ALA A 630 -3.68 17.37 26.39
CA ALA A 630 -2.23 17.39 26.52
C ALA A 630 -1.83 18.00 27.88
N VAL A 631 -0.86 17.37 28.54
CA VAL A 631 -0.31 17.82 29.84
C VAL A 631 0.78 18.85 29.63
#